data_AF-A0A0Q5UD50-F1
#
_entry.id   AF-A0A0Q5UD50-F1
#
_cell.length_a   1.000
_cell.length_b   1.000
_cell.length_c   1.000
_cell.angle_alpha   90.00
_cell.angle_beta   90.00
_cell.angle_gamma   90.00
#
_symmetry.space_group_name_H-M   'P 1'
#
loop_
_entity.id
_entity.type
_entity.pdbx_description
1 polymer ?
#
loop_
_entity_poly.entity_id
_entity_poly.type
_entity_poly.pdbx_seq_one_letter_code
_entity_poly.pdbx_strand_id
1 'polypeptide(L)' 'MGFARLFRSRWAALFWSAGILWTAYDVAGAAPSAVTETPPPNSAAARAGNARPDAQDATGSAFDMHDLQILANAD' A
#
# COMPACT_ATOMS: atom_id res chain seq x y z
N MET A 1 33.19 16.77 -19.51
CA MET A 1 33.31 16.37 -18.09
C MET A 1 31.93 16.19 -17.43
N GLY A 2 31.01 15.37 -17.99
CA GLY A 2 29.63 15.24 -17.46
C GLY A 2 29.17 13.81 -17.17
N PHE A 3 29.77 12.81 -17.82
CA PHE A 3 29.30 11.42 -17.74
C PHE A 3 29.56 10.75 -16.39
N ALA A 4 30.68 11.05 -15.71
CA ALA A 4 31.05 10.42 -14.44
C ALA A 4 30.03 10.64 -13.29
N ARG A 5 29.32 11.79 -13.28
CA ARG A 5 28.28 12.10 -12.29
C ARG A 5 27.02 11.27 -12.48
N LEU A 6 26.61 11.06 -13.74
CA LEU A 6 25.46 10.24 -14.11
C LEU A 6 25.68 8.77 -13.74
N PHE A 7 26.89 8.25 -13.98
CA PHE A 7 27.23 6.87 -13.58
C PHE A 7 27.16 6.69 -12.07
N ARG A 8 27.75 7.58 -11.27
CA ARG A 8 27.72 7.46 -9.80
C ARG A 8 26.29 7.51 -9.25
N SER A 9 25.45 8.41 -9.77
CA SER A 9 24.03 8.51 -9.37
C SER A 9 23.24 7.25 -9.72
N ARG A 10 23.45 6.70 -10.93
CA ARG A 10 22.75 5.49 -11.38
C ARG A 10 23.15 4.25 -10.58
N TRP A 11 24.44 4.10 -10.29
CA TRP A 11 24.92 3.01 -9.44
C TRP A 11 24.42 3.12 -8.00
N ALA A 12 24.39 4.33 -7.43
CA ALA A 12 23.81 4.56 -6.11
C ALA A 12 22.32 4.17 -6.06
N ALA A 13 21.55 4.53 -7.09
CA ALA A 13 20.15 4.13 -7.19
C ALA A 13 19.98 2.60 -7.28
N LEU A 14 20.86 1.90 -8.04
CA LEU A 14 20.80 0.44 -8.13
C LEU A 14 21.10 -0.24 -6.80
N PHE A 15 22.13 0.20 -6.07
CA PHE A 15 22.44 -0.34 -4.74
C PHE A 15 21.33 -0.04 -3.72
N TRP A 16 20.72 1.13 -3.82
CA TRP A 16 19.60 1.51 -2.97
C TRP A 16 18.36 0.64 -3.24
N SER A 17 17.99 0.48 -4.51
CA SER A 17 16.89 -0.41 -4.92
C SER A 17 17.15 -1.86 -4.51
N ALA A 18 18.38 -2.35 -4.67
CA ALA A 18 18.75 -3.70 -4.24
C ALA A 18 18.57 -3.88 -2.72
N GLY A 19 18.95 -2.88 -1.92
CA GLY A 19 18.70 -2.87 -0.48
C GLY A 19 17.21 -2.93 -0.14
N ILE A 20 16.36 -2.18 -0.84
CA ILE A 20 14.90 -2.21 -0.64
C ILE A 20 14.33 -3.59 -0.98
N LEU A 21 14.73 -4.16 -2.12
CA LEU A 21 14.29 -5.50 -2.54
C LEU A 21 14.70 -6.56 -1.51
N TRP A 22 15.92 -6.46 -0.98
CA TRP A 22 16.40 -7.33 0.09
C TRP A 22 15.53 -7.21 1.35
N THR A 23 15.25 -5.99 1.82
CA THR A 23 14.40 -5.79 3.01
C THR A 23 12.96 -6.27 2.79
N ALA A 24 12.41 -6.08 1.60
CA ALA A 24 11.08 -6.57 1.25
C ALA A 24 11.03 -8.10 1.24
N TYR A 25 12.08 -8.75 0.73
CA TYR A 25 12.21 -10.20 0.73
C TYR A 25 12.28 -10.76 2.16
N ASP A 26 13.10 -10.16 3.03
CA ASP A 26 13.24 -10.58 4.43
C ASP A 26 11.92 -10.42 5.20
N VAL A 27 11.23 -9.27 5.04
CA VAL A 27 9.91 -9.02 5.66
C VAL A 27 8.83 -9.98 5.15
N ALA A 28 8.84 -10.30 3.85
CA ALA A 28 7.90 -11.26 3.27
C ALA A 28 8.18 -12.70 3.72
N GLY A 29 9.46 -13.08 3.89
CA GLY A 29 9.86 -14.38 4.45
C GLY A 29 9.52 -14.52 5.94
N ALA A 30 9.55 -13.42 6.69
CA ALA A 30 9.11 -13.35 8.08
C ALA A 30 7.58 -13.21 8.23
N ALA A 31 6.83 -13.06 7.13
CA ALA A 31 5.39 -13.00 7.20
C ALA A 31 4.83 -14.39 7.58
N PRO A 32 4.04 -14.51 8.65
CA PRO A 32 3.37 -15.76 8.97
C PRO A 32 2.49 -16.16 7.78
N SER A 33 2.65 -17.40 7.30
CA SER A 33 1.81 -17.99 6.26
C SER A 33 0.36 -17.67 6.56
N ALA A 34 -0.32 -16.97 5.64
CA ALA A 34 -1.67 -16.46 5.81
C ALA A 34 -2.65 -17.59 6.14
N VAL A 35 -2.81 -17.89 7.43
CA VAL A 35 -4.01 -18.47 8.00
C VAL A 35 -4.72 -17.29 8.66
N THR A 36 -5.82 -16.91 8.05
CA THR A 36 -6.84 -15.98 8.57
C THR A 36 -6.60 -14.47 8.35
N GLU A 37 -7.11 -14.00 7.21
CA GLU A 37 -7.99 -12.83 7.06
C GLU A 37 -7.69 -11.51 7.80
N THR A 38 -6.43 -11.15 8.01
CA THR A 38 -6.09 -9.76 8.40
C THR A 38 -5.08 -9.18 7.42
N PRO A 39 -5.45 -8.19 6.59
CA PRO A 39 -4.47 -7.53 5.72
C PRO A 39 -3.40 -6.86 6.58
N PRO A 40 -2.10 -7.07 6.30
CA PRO A 40 -1.04 -6.44 7.07
C PRO A 40 -1.10 -4.92 6.90
N PRO A 41 -0.70 -4.13 7.93
CA PRO A 41 -0.85 -2.68 7.95
C PRO A 41 -0.06 -1.95 6.84
N ASN A 42 0.89 -2.62 6.20
CA ASN A 42 1.68 -2.10 5.07
C ASN A 42 1.08 -2.38 3.68
N SER A 43 -0.10 -2.99 3.60
CA SER A 43 -0.80 -3.28 2.33
C SER A 43 -1.34 -2.02 1.61
N ALA A 44 -1.23 -0.84 2.23
CA ALA A 44 -1.64 0.44 1.66
C ALA A 44 -0.89 0.79 0.36
N ALA A 45 0.40 0.42 0.23
CA ALA A 45 1.19 0.71 -0.96
C ALA A 45 0.76 -0.13 -2.18
N ALA A 46 0.24 -1.35 -1.97
CA ALA A 46 -0.23 -2.22 -3.04
C ALA A 46 -1.63 -1.84 -3.56
N ARG A 47 -2.43 -1.13 -2.76
CA ARG A 47 -3.80 -0.69 -3.11
C ARG A 47 -3.84 0.59 -3.94
N ALA A 48 -2.78 1.39 -3.94
CA ALA A 48 -2.73 2.70 -4.59
C ALA A 48 -2.92 2.68 -6.12
N GLY A 49 -2.82 1.52 -6.78
CA GLY A 49 -3.02 1.39 -8.22
C GLY A 49 -4.47 1.17 -8.64
N ASN A 50 -5.26 0.38 -7.90
CA ASN A 50 -6.55 -0.14 -8.37
C ASN A 50 -7.65 -0.26 -7.30
N ALA A 51 -7.42 0.14 -6.05
CA ALA A 51 -8.47 0.10 -5.03
C ALA A 51 -9.17 1.46 -4.99
N ARG A 52 -10.43 1.50 -5.47
CA ARG A 52 -11.39 2.42 -4.87
C ARG A 52 -11.31 2.16 -3.37
N PRO A 53 -11.01 3.15 -2.51
CA PRO A 53 -11.13 2.95 -1.07
C PRO A 53 -12.54 2.44 -0.86
N ASP A 54 -12.71 1.27 -0.25
CA ASP A 54 -14.00 0.86 0.27
C ASP A 54 -14.45 2.06 1.09
N ALA A 55 -15.43 2.78 0.56
CA ALA A 55 -15.84 4.04 1.12
C ALA A 55 -16.38 3.65 2.51
N GLN A 56 -15.66 4.09 3.54
CA GLN A 56 -15.90 3.75 4.93
C GLN A 56 -16.19 5.05 5.67
N ASP A 57 -17.04 4.99 6.68
CA ASP A 57 -17.34 6.15 7.51
C ASP A 57 -16.14 6.54 8.39
N ALA A 58 -16.27 7.64 9.14
CA ALA A 58 -15.21 8.11 10.04
C ALA A 58 -14.91 7.13 11.19
N THR A 59 -15.73 6.09 11.39
CA THR A 59 -15.55 5.03 12.38
C THR A 59 -14.94 3.76 11.78
N GLY A 60 -14.73 3.72 10.46
CA GLY A 60 -14.19 2.57 9.74
C GLY A 60 -15.24 1.52 9.36
N SER A 61 -16.53 1.80 9.55
CA SER A 61 -17.62 0.94 9.06
C SER A 61 -17.79 1.09 7.55
N ALA A 62 -18.11 0.00 6.86
CA ALA A 62 -18.49 0.07 5.45
C ALA A 62 -19.86 0.75 5.31
N PHE A 63 -20.05 1.58 4.29
CA PHE A 63 -21.37 2.13 3.98
C PHE A 63 -22.33 1.00 3.60
N ASP A 64 -23.47 0.93 4.28
CA ASP A 64 -24.52 -0.04 3.98
C ASP A 64 -25.74 0.62 3.31
N MET A 65 -26.74 -0.19 2.96
CA MET A 65 -27.94 0.31 2.31
C MET A 65 -28.85 1.11 3.26
N HIS A 66 -28.71 0.94 4.58
CA HIS A 66 -29.44 1.70 5.57
C HIS A 66 -28.93 3.15 5.63
N ASP A 67 -27.60 3.34 5.59
CA ASP A 67 -26.98 4.67 5.53
C ASP A 67 -27.47 5.48 4.33
N LEU A 68 -27.55 4.83 3.16
CA LEU A 68 -28.02 5.45 1.92
C LEU A 68 -29.51 5.83 1.98
N GLN A 69 -30.34 5.05 2.68
CA GLN A 69 -31.75 5.36 2.88
C GLN A 69 -31.95 6.57 3.78
N ILE A 70 -31.12 6.72 4.82
CA ILE A 70 -31.16 7.88 5.71
C ILE A 70 -30.80 9.15 4.93
N LEU A 71 -29.74 9.09 4.10
CA LEU A 71 -29.34 10.21 3.23
C LEU A 71 -30.41 10.56 2.19
N ALA A 72 -31.06 9.56 1.61
CA ALA A 72 -32.14 9.77 0.63
C ALA A 72 -33.41 10.39 1.25
N ASN A 73 -33.55 10.32 2.58
CA ASN A 73 -34.69 10.81 3.33
C ASN A 73 -34.34 11.98 4.28
N ALA A 74 -33.14 12.56 4.12
CA ALA A 74 -32.71 13.75 4.82
C ALA A 74 -33.00 14.98 3.93
N ASP A 75 -34.21 15.54 4.07
CA ASP A 75 -34.61 16.82 3.47
C ASP A 75 -34.01 18.03 4.21
#